data_AF-A0A6G0UD23-F1
#
_entry.id   AF-A0A6G0UD23-F1
#
_cell.length_a   1.000
_cell.length_b   1.000
_cell.length_c   1.000
_cell.angle_alpha   90.00
_cell.angle_beta   90.00
_cell.angle_gamma   90.00
#
_symmetry.space_group_name_H-M   'P 1'
#
loop_
_entity.id
_entity.type
_entity.pdbx_description
1 polymer ?
#
loop_
_entity_poly.entity_id
_entity_poly.type
_entity_poly.pdbx_seq_one_letter_code
_entity_poly.pdbx_strand_id
1 'polypeptide(L)'
;MFKNDKEITGFRFLFSASIADILLLINYSFWPGLTILFKSEILPQESRHWVQIYLDFAWFSMCYHYMIIAWSRFAAIKYPNTFRIQSRVWSYGLCAGCYLVALIQVLATHFQPWYVTFYYCPEHYGMLAEDFEKYLTEGQS
;
A
#
# COMPACT_ATOMS: atom_id res chain seq x y z
N MET A 1 23.44 -10.95 4.41
CA MET A 1 22.23 -10.59 3.65
C MET A 1 22.37 -10.75 2.12
N PHE A 2 23.54 -10.51 1.52
CA PHE A 2 23.72 -10.52 0.05
C PHE A 2 23.88 -11.89 -0.66
N LYS A 3 23.91 -13.01 0.07
CA LYS A 3 24.17 -14.35 -0.51
C LYS A 3 22.90 -14.96 -1.12
N ASN A 4 21.80 -14.95 -0.36
CA ASN A 4 20.51 -15.51 -0.80
C ASN A 4 19.88 -14.70 -1.94
N ASP A 5 20.15 -13.39 -1.99
CA ASP A 5 19.69 -12.50 -3.05
C ASP A 5 20.35 -12.77 -4.41
N LYS A 6 21.55 -13.39 -4.40
CA LYS A 6 22.23 -13.89 -5.59
C LYS A 6 21.73 -15.27 -6.03
N GLU A 7 21.29 -16.10 -5.09
CA GLU A 7 20.91 -17.50 -5.37
C GLU A 7 19.44 -17.67 -5.73
N ILE A 8 18.53 -16.84 -5.19
CA ILE A 8 17.07 -17.02 -5.36
C ILE A 8 16.42 -15.72 -5.84
N THR A 9 16.19 -15.58 -7.15
CA THR A 9 15.52 -14.41 -7.76
C THR A 9 14.18 -14.08 -7.10
N GLY A 10 13.41 -15.10 -6.72
CA GLY A 10 12.10 -14.93 -6.07
C GLY A 10 12.16 -14.28 -4.69
N PHE A 11 13.30 -14.36 -3.99
CA PHE A 11 13.47 -13.76 -2.67
C PHE A 11 13.44 -12.22 -2.73
N ARG A 12 13.91 -11.62 -3.84
CA ARG A 12 13.91 -10.16 -4.07
C ARG A 12 12.51 -9.55 -3.97
N PHE A 13 11.53 -10.21 -4.60
CA PHE A 13 10.14 -9.77 -4.62
C PHE A 13 9.48 -9.92 -3.25
N LEU A 14 9.75 -11.05 -2.57
CA LEU A 14 9.28 -11.27 -1.20
C LEU A 14 9.85 -10.23 -0.24
N PHE A 15 11.14 -9.93 -0.34
CA PHE A 15 11.78 -8.94 0.50
C PHE A 15 11.13 -7.55 0.33
N SER A 16 10.89 -7.12 -0.91
CA SER A 16 10.20 -5.84 -1.17
C SER A 16 8.77 -5.83 -0.61
N ALA A 17 8.03 -6.94 -0.77
CA ALA A 17 6.68 -7.05 -0.23
C ALA A 17 6.67 -7.03 1.31
N SER A 18 7.64 -7.67 1.96
CA SER A 18 7.76 -7.61 3.43
C SER A 18 8.02 -6.19 3.94
N ILE A 19 8.73 -5.36 3.19
CA ILE A 19 8.88 -3.93 3.54
C ILE A 19 7.52 -3.22 3.45
N ALA A 20 6.73 -3.50 2.41
CA ALA A 20 5.38 -2.96 2.29
C ALA A 20 4.47 -3.44 3.44
N ASP A 21 4.56 -4.71 3.83
CA ASP A 21 3.80 -5.25 4.98
C ASP A 21 4.18 -4.58 6.29
N ILE A 22 5.48 -4.30 6.52
CA ILE A 22 5.92 -3.55 7.71
C ILE A 22 5.35 -2.13 7.70
N LEU A 23 5.33 -1.46 6.55
CA LEU A 23 4.71 -0.15 6.41
C LEU A 23 3.21 -0.20 6.73
N LEU A 24 2.49 -1.21 6.23
CA LEU A 24 1.08 -1.41 6.55
C LEU A 24 0.84 -1.70 8.03
N LEU A 25 1.69 -2.50 8.67
CA LEU A 25 1.59 -2.77 10.10
C LEU A 25 1.69 -1.48 10.91
N ILE A 26 2.62 -0.60 10.55
CA ILE A 26 2.76 0.70 11.21
C ILE A 26 1.53 1.57 10.95
N ASN A 27 1.08 1.64 9.70
CA ASN A 27 0.01 2.52 9.24
C ASN A 27 -1.39 2.11 9.72
N TYR A 28 -1.71 0.81 9.75
CA TYR A 28 -3.05 0.29 10.04
C TYR A 28 -3.16 -0.39 11.41
N SER A 29 -2.05 -0.77 12.06
CA SER A 29 -2.09 -1.37 13.40
C SER A 29 -1.52 -0.46 14.47
N PHE A 30 -0.29 0.01 14.31
CA PHE A 30 0.38 0.77 15.37
C PHE A 30 -0.25 2.15 15.55
N TRP A 31 -0.37 2.92 14.46
CA TRP A 31 -0.92 4.28 14.53
C TRP A 31 -2.40 4.31 14.99
N PRO A 32 -3.32 3.56 14.35
CA PRO A 32 -4.71 3.47 14.81
C PRO A 32 -4.82 2.92 16.23
N GLY A 33 -4.01 1.91 16.58
CA GLY A 33 -3.97 1.33 17.92
C GLY A 33 -3.65 2.36 19.00
N LEU A 34 -2.70 3.25 18.75
CA LEU A 34 -2.40 4.35 19.67
C LEU A 34 -3.53 5.38 19.74
N THR A 35 -4.11 5.79 18.60
CA THR A 35 -5.24 6.74 18.60
C THR A 35 -6.43 6.24 19.41
N ILE A 36 -6.74 4.95 19.30
CA ILE A 36 -7.81 4.28 20.05
C ILE A 36 -7.47 4.22 21.54
N LEU A 37 -6.25 3.81 21.89
CA LEU A 37 -5.83 3.64 23.29
C LEU A 37 -5.84 4.98 24.05
N PHE A 38 -5.41 6.06 23.40
CA PHE A 38 -5.38 7.40 24.00
C PHE A 38 -6.70 8.16 23.88
N LYS A 39 -7.69 7.62 23.16
CA LYS A 39 -8.96 8.30 22.84
C LYS A 39 -8.78 9.75 22.36
N SER A 40 -7.69 10.01 21.67
CA SER A 40 -7.31 11.34 21.22
C SER A 40 -7.18 11.33 19.71
N GLU A 41 -7.81 12.31 19.07
CA GLU A 41 -7.57 12.56 17.66
C GLU A 41 -6.19 13.23 17.52
N ILE A 42 -5.17 12.39 17.27
CA ILE A 42 -3.77 12.86 17.12
C ILE A 42 -3.62 13.72 15.85
N LEU A 43 -4.52 13.57 14.88
CA LEU A 43 -4.45 14.23 13.57
C LEU A 43 -5.30 15.50 13.50
N PRO A 44 -4.72 16.63 13.07
CA PRO A 44 -5.48 17.81 12.69
C PRO A 44 -6.43 17.54 11.52
N GLN A 45 -7.58 18.23 11.49
CA GLN A 45 -8.56 18.09 10.40
C GLN A 45 -7.95 18.39 9.01
N GLU A 46 -7.12 19.44 8.92
CA GLU A 46 -6.49 19.86 7.66
C GLU A 46 -5.51 18.81 7.08
N SER A 47 -5.01 17.88 7.89
CA SER A 47 -4.06 16.85 7.44
C SER A 47 -4.73 15.53 7.07
N ARG A 48 -6.02 15.34 7.36
CA ARG A 48 -6.75 14.07 7.13
C ARG A 48 -6.67 13.62 5.67
N HIS A 49 -6.90 14.53 4.74
CA HIS A 49 -6.81 14.26 3.30
C HIS A 49 -5.42 13.74 2.89
N TRP A 50 -4.36 14.38 3.36
CA TRP A 50 -2.97 13.99 3.05
C TRP A 50 -2.58 12.65 3.69
N VAL A 51 -3.05 12.40 4.90
CA VAL A 51 -2.81 11.13 5.59
C VAL A 51 -3.51 10.00 4.86
N GLN A 52 -4.74 10.20 4.40
CA GLN A 52 -5.47 9.18 3.64
C GLN A 52 -4.78 8.88 2.29
N ILE A 53 -4.33 9.89 1.56
CA ILE A 53 -3.51 9.70 0.35
C ILE A 53 -2.32 8.77 0.65
N TYR A 54 -1.63 9.00 1.76
CA TYR A 54 -0.49 8.20 2.17
C TYR A 54 -0.88 6.76 2.57
N LEU A 55 -1.98 6.60 3.30
CA LEU A 55 -2.50 5.28 3.70
C LEU A 55 -2.90 4.45 2.48
N ASP A 56 -3.67 5.03 1.57
CA ASP A 56 -4.12 4.40 0.34
C ASP A 56 -2.93 4.09 -0.59
N PHE A 57 -1.95 4.99 -0.68
CA PHE A 57 -0.70 4.73 -1.39
C PHE A 57 0.02 3.50 -0.86
N ALA A 58 0.18 3.39 0.46
CA ALA A 58 0.83 2.23 1.08
C ALA A 58 0.03 0.95 0.82
N TRP A 59 -1.30 1.02 0.93
CA TRP A 59 -2.22 -0.09 0.68
C TRP A 59 -2.16 -0.59 -0.77
N PHE A 60 -2.39 0.29 -1.74
CA PHE A 60 -2.35 -0.08 -3.16
C PHE A 60 -0.96 -0.55 -3.60
N SER A 61 0.10 0.05 -3.06
CA SER A 61 1.47 -0.42 -3.31
C SER A 61 1.62 -1.89 -2.95
N MET A 62 1.07 -2.31 -1.81
CA MET A 62 1.10 -3.70 -1.37
C MET A 62 0.24 -4.61 -2.25
N CYS A 63 -0.96 -4.18 -2.65
CA CYS A 63 -1.79 -4.92 -3.60
C CYS A 63 -1.04 -5.23 -4.90
N TYR A 64 -0.31 -4.24 -5.45
CA TYR A 64 0.52 -4.44 -6.64
C TYR A 64 1.72 -5.37 -6.38
N HIS A 65 2.33 -5.33 -5.19
CA HIS A 65 3.39 -6.27 -4.82
C HIS A 65 2.89 -7.72 -4.82
N TYR A 66 1.66 -7.99 -4.37
CA TYR A 66 1.08 -9.33 -4.47
C TYR A 66 0.89 -9.80 -5.90
N MET A 67 0.47 -8.92 -6.81
CA MET A 67 0.39 -9.26 -8.24
C MET A 67 1.77 -9.61 -8.80
N ILE A 68 2.81 -8.84 -8.45
CA ILE A 68 4.19 -9.13 -8.88
C ILE A 68 4.70 -10.43 -8.28
N ILE A 69 4.40 -10.74 -7.01
CA ILE A 69 4.78 -12.02 -6.41
C ILE A 69 4.11 -13.17 -7.17
N ALA A 70 2.81 -13.10 -7.43
CA ALA A 70 2.08 -14.12 -8.18
C ALA A 70 2.68 -14.31 -9.58
N TRP A 71 2.97 -13.21 -10.28
CA TRP A 71 3.66 -13.24 -11.57
C TRP A 71 5.04 -13.89 -11.47
N SER A 72 5.83 -13.57 -10.44
CA SER A 72 7.17 -14.13 -10.26
C SER A 72 7.15 -15.65 -10.06
N ARG A 73 6.12 -16.18 -9.39
CA ARG A 73 5.92 -17.63 -9.20
C ARG A 73 5.51 -18.31 -10.50
N PHE A 74 4.61 -17.69 -11.25
CA PHE A 74 4.23 -18.16 -12.58
C PHE A 74 5.43 -18.17 -13.54
N ALA A 75 6.23 -17.10 -13.56
CA ALA A 75 7.42 -16.97 -14.38
C ALA A 75 8.49 -18.02 -14.04
N ALA A 76 8.64 -18.36 -12.76
CA ALA A 76 9.55 -19.42 -12.32
C ALA A 76 9.17 -20.81 -12.87
N ILE A 77 7.87 -21.09 -13.02
CA ILE A 77 7.37 -22.38 -13.56
C ILE A 77 7.44 -22.39 -15.08
N LYS A 78 6.94 -21.34 -15.74
CA LYS A 78 6.81 -21.30 -17.20
C LYS A 78 8.13 -21.00 -17.92
N TYR A 79 8.98 -20.16 -17.32
CA TYR A 79 10.22 -19.67 -17.93
C TYR A 79 11.41 -19.73 -16.96
N PRO A 80 11.80 -20.92 -16.47
CA PRO A 80 12.77 -21.08 -15.38
C PRO A 80 14.17 -20.54 -15.73
N ASN A 81 14.64 -20.76 -16.96
CA ASN A 81 15.97 -20.31 -17.39
C ASN A 81 16.06 -18.78 -17.41
N THR A 82 15.06 -18.12 -18.00
CA THR A 82 14.98 -16.65 -18.09
C THR A 82 14.82 -16.02 -16.70
N PHE A 83 13.97 -16.61 -15.86
CA PHE A 83 13.75 -16.11 -14.50
C PHE A 83 14.99 -16.21 -13.62
N ARG A 84 15.80 -17.27 -13.79
CA ARG A 84 17.05 -17.45 -13.04
C ARG A 84 18.13 -16.43 -13.41
N ILE A 85 18.21 -16.02 -14.67
CA ILE A 85 19.20 -15.03 -15.15
C ILE A 85 18.73 -13.58 -15.03
N GLN A 86 17.53 -13.34 -14.49
CA GLN A 86 16.96 -12.00 -14.39
C GLN A 86 17.87 -11.06 -13.57
N SER A 87 18.17 -9.90 -14.18
CA SER A 87 19.03 -8.91 -13.56
C SER A 87 18.39 -8.29 -12.32
N ARG A 88 19.23 -7.91 -11.35
CA ARG A 88 18.79 -7.25 -10.11
C ARG A 88 18.08 -5.93 -10.39
N VAL A 89 18.59 -5.16 -11.35
CA VAL A 89 18.01 -3.87 -11.75
C VAL A 89 16.57 -4.06 -12.24
N TRP A 90 16.31 -5.09 -13.05
CA TRP A 90 14.95 -5.41 -13.49
C TRP A 90 14.04 -5.84 -12.35
N SER A 91 14.51 -6.71 -11.44
CA SER A 91 13.71 -7.13 -10.28
C SER A 91 13.32 -5.95 -9.39
N TYR A 92 14.28 -5.10 -9.00
CA TYR A 92 13.99 -3.93 -8.16
C TYR A 92 13.22 -2.84 -8.91
N GLY A 93 13.45 -2.68 -10.22
CA GLY A 93 12.68 -1.78 -11.06
C GLY A 93 11.20 -2.15 -11.11
N LEU A 94 10.90 -3.45 -11.21
CA LEU A 94 9.52 -3.96 -11.12
C LEU A 94 8.88 -3.67 -9.76
N CYS A 95 9.60 -3.91 -8.65
CA CYS A 95 9.11 -3.57 -7.32
C CYS A 95 8.90 -2.06 -7.14
N ALA A 96 9.83 -1.23 -7.61
CA ALA A 96 9.68 0.23 -7.60
C ALA A 96 8.47 0.69 -8.44
N GLY A 97 8.21 -0.02 -9.55
CA GLY A 97 7.05 0.18 -10.39
C GLY A 97 5.72 0.02 -9.65
N CYS A 98 5.61 -0.91 -8.69
CA CYS A 98 4.41 -1.04 -7.86
C CYS A 98 4.07 0.25 -7.11
N TYR A 99 5.08 0.88 -6.50
CA TYR A 99 4.90 2.14 -5.78
C TYR A 99 4.51 3.26 -6.74
N LEU A 100 5.16 3.34 -7.91
CA LEU A 100 4.84 4.37 -8.88
C LEU A 100 3.41 4.24 -9.43
N VAL A 101 2.96 3.03 -9.76
CA VAL A 101 1.60 2.79 -10.23
C VAL A 101 0.57 3.09 -9.13
N ALA A 102 0.84 2.67 -7.89
CA ALA A 102 -0.01 3.01 -6.75
C ALA A 102 -0.12 4.53 -6.55
N LEU A 103 0.99 5.26 -6.64
CA LEU A 103 1.00 6.71 -6.51
C LEU A 103 0.15 7.37 -7.61
N ILE A 104 0.32 6.95 -8.87
CA ILE A 104 -0.47 7.47 -9.98
C ILE A 104 -1.96 7.19 -9.76
N GLN A 105 -2.32 5.97 -9.34
CA GLN A 105 -3.71 5.61 -9.07
C GLN A 105 -4.32 6.49 -7.97
N VAL A 106 -3.63 6.64 -6.84
CA VAL A 106 -4.10 7.42 -5.69
C VAL A 106 -4.28 8.89 -6.04
N LEU A 107 -3.32 9.48 -6.74
CA LEU A 107 -3.43 10.87 -7.20
C LEU A 107 -4.57 11.01 -8.21
N ALA A 108 -4.75 10.04 -9.10
CA ALA A 108 -5.83 10.09 -10.08
C ALA A 108 -7.22 10.00 -9.43
N THR A 109 -7.38 9.29 -8.30
CA THR A 109 -8.66 9.13 -7.60
C THR A 109 -8.93 10.24 -6.58
N HIS A 110 -7.95 10.63 -5.76
CA HIS A 110 -8.17 11.55 -4.63
C HIS A 110 -8.50 12.99 -5.04
N PHE A 111 -8.08 13.42 -6.22
CA PHE A 111 -8.40 14.75 -6.74
C PHE A 111 -9.72 14.80 -7.51
N GLN A 112 -10.46 13.69 -7.57
CA GLN A 112 -11.77 13.67 -8.23
C GLN A 112 -12.85 14.27 -7.32
N PRO A 113 -13.84 14.96 -7.90
CA PRO A 113 -14.89 15.63 -7.12
C PRO A 113 -15.76 14.68 -6.32
N TRP A 114 -15.85 13.41 -6.72
CA TRP A 114 -16.64 12.37 -6.04
C TRP A 114 -15.90 11.72 -4.87
N TYR A 115 -14.59 11.93 -4.70
CA TYR A 115 -13.82 11.26 -3.66
C TYR A 115 -14.26 11.73 -2.27
N VAL A 116 -14.35 10.79 -1.32
CA VAL A 116 -14.70 11.06 0.08
C VAL A 116 -13.53 10.73 0.98
N THR A 117 -13.17 11.69 1.83
CA THR A 117 -12.10 11.51 2.79
C THR A 117 -12.56 10.71 4.02
N PHE A 118 -11.76 9.72 4.40
CA PHE A 118 -11.93 8.91 5.61
C PHE A 118 -10.85 9.27 6.62
N TYR A 119 -11.24 9.30 7.89
CA TYR A 119 -10.33 9.54 9.01
C TYR A 119 -10.63 8.60 10.17
N TYR A 120 -9.62 8.31 10.98
CA TYR A 120 -9.78 7.48 12.17
C TYR A 120 -10.47 8.27 13.29
N CYS A 121 -11.68 7.85 13.66
CA CYS A 121 -12.42 8.38 14.78
C CYS A 121 -12.22 7.49 16.03
N PRO A 122 -11.60 8.01 17.11
CA PRO A 122 -11.34 7.22 18.30
C PRO A 122 -12.62 6.81 19.05
N GLU A 123 -13.69 7.61 18.95
CA GLU A 123 -14.97 7.33 19.63
C GLU A 123 -15.70 6.12 19.04
N HIS A 124 -15.54 5.89 17.73
CA HIS A 124 -16.21 4.82 16.98
C HIS A 124 -15.28 3.64 16.67
N TYR A 125 -14.04 3.66 17.20
CA TYR A 125 -13.04 2.59 17.02
C TYR A 125 -12.74 2.23 15.55
N GLY A 126 -12.89 3.18 14.63
CA GLY A 126 -12.83 2.91 13.19
C GLY A 126 -12.68 4.14 12.32
N MET A 127 -12.59 3.93 11.00
CA MET A 127 -12.58 5.01 10.02
C MET A 127 -14.00 5.48 9.72
N LEU A 128 -14.22 6.80 9.75
CA LEU A 128 -15.47 7.43 9.36
C LEU A 128 -15.25 8.34 8.15
N ALA A 129 -16.29 8.45 7.32
CA ALA A 129 -16.34 9.43 6.26
C ALA A 129 -16.45 10.84 6.87
N GLU A 130 -15.70 11.79 6.34
CA GLU A 130 -15.81 13.19 6.73
C GLU A 130 -17.15 13.80 6.28
N ASP A 131 -17.62 13.42 5.10
CA ASP A 131 -18.94 13.78 4.56
C ASP A 131 -19.78 12.52 4.36
N PHE A 132 -20.63 12.22 5.35
CA PHE A 132 -21.51 11.06 5.32
C PHE A 132 -22.62 11.19 4.27
N GLU A 133 -23.12 12.39 3.99
CA GLU A 133 -24.21 12.57 3.02
C GLU A 133 -23.67 12.34 1.61
N LYS A 134 -22.50 12.89 1.29
CA LYS A 134 -21.80 12.64 0.04
C LYS A 134 -21.43 11.16 -0.11
N TYR A 135 -20.94 10.52 0.95
CA TYR A 135 -20.65 9.07 0.91
C TYR A 135 -21.88 8.23 0.58
N LEU A 136 -23.04 8.55 1.16
CA LEU A 136 -24.29 7.79 0.94
C LEU A 136 -24.94 8.06 -0.43
N THR A 137 -24.74 9.27 -0.98
CA THR A 137 -25.38 9.70 -2.24
C THR A 137 -24.53 9.42 -3.47
N GLU A 138 -23.22 9.63 -3.39
CA GLU A 138 -22.29 9.47 -4.52
C GLU A 138 -21.51 8.14 -4.46
N GLY A 139 -21.39 7.51 -3.28
CA GLY A 139 -21.06 6.10 -3.13
C GLY A 139 -19.69 5.63 -3.63
N GLN A 140 -18.73 6.53 -3.87
CA GLN A 140 -17.45 6.18 -4.49
C GLN A 140 -16.26 6.68 -3.65
N SER A 141 -15.44 5.72 -3.23
CA SER A 141 -14.17 5.89 -2.50
C SER A 141 -13.07 5.08 -3.16
#